data_AF-A0A945H3M3-F1
#
_entry.id   AF-A0A945H3M3-F1
#
_cell.length_a   1.000
_cell.length_b   1.000
_cell.length_c   1.000
_cell.angle_alpha   90.00
_cell.angle_beta   90.00
_cell.angle_gamma   90.00
#
_symmetry.space_group_name_H-M   'P 1'
#
loop_
_entity.id
_entity.type
_entity.pdbx_description
1 polymer ?
#
loop_
_entity_poly.entity_id
_entity_poly.type
_entity_poly.pdbx_seq_one_letter_code
_entity_poly.pdbx_strand_id
1 'polypeptide(L)' 'MRVRHIRSLDIWLMSKGNRVLYRGKENPWRSTRIMQSALRREGVRSVA' A
#
# COMPACT_ATOMS: atom_id res chain seq x y z
N MET A 1 -4.64 -7.84 -2.38
CA MET A 1 -3.57 -6.95 -1.89
C MET A 1 -2.74 -7.71 -0.88
N ARG A 2 -1.42 -7.54 -0.89
CA ARG A 2 -0.50 -8.12 0.09
C ARG A 2 0.33 -6.98 0.69
N VAL A 3 0.37 -6.93 2.02
CA VAL A 3 1.18 -5.97 2.77
C VAL A 3 2.26 -6.75 3.51
N ARG A 4 3.52 -6.31 3.38
CA ARG A 4 4.67 -6.92 4.05
C ARG A 4 5.57 -5.85 4.63
N HIS A 5 6.02 -6.05 5.87
CA HIS A 5 7.07 -5.24 6.49
C HIS A 5 8.43 -5.90 6.25
N ILE A 6 9.32 -5.18 5.58
CA ILE A 6 10.72 -5.56 5.38
C ILE A 6 11.48 -4.98 6.57
N ARG A 7 11.62 -5.79 7.63
CA ARG A 7 12.18 -5.36 8.93
C ARG A 7 13.61 -4.83 8.80
N SER A 8 14.45 -5.44 7.96
CA SER A 8 15.84 -5.03 7.76
C SER A 8 16.00 -3.61 7.19
N LEU A 9 14.98 -3.10 6.51
CA LEU A 9 14.97 -1.75 5.91
C LEU A 9 13.98 -0.81 6.60
N ASP A 10 13.21 -1.32 7.56
CA ASP A 10 12.04 -0.66 8.14
C ASP A 10 11.09 -0.05 7.08
N ILE A 11 10.75 -0.86 6.07
CA ILE A 11 9.87 -0.44 4.98
C ILE A 11 8.66 -1.37 4.90
N TRP A 12 7.49 -0.77 4.82
CA TRP A 12 6.26 -1.42 4.40
C TRP A 12 6.12 -1.40 2.88
N LEU A 13 5.85 -2.58 2.34
CA LEU A 13 5.57 -2.80 0.92
C LEU A 13 4.13 -3.29 0.79
N MET A 14 3.36 -2.65 -0.08
CA MET A 14 2.04 -3.10 -0.46
C MET A 14 2.01 -3.37 -1.96
N SER A 15 1.57 -4.57 -2.34
CA SER A 15 1.46 -5.00 -3.73
C SER A 15 0.13 -5.70 -4.02
N LYS A 16 -0.23 -5.79 -5.30
CA LYS A 16 -1.26 -6.70 -5.79
C LYS A 16 -0.79 -7.31 -7.10
N GLY A 17 -0.78 -8.64 -7.16
CA GLY A 17 -0.12 -9.36 -8.25
C GLY A 17 1.32 -8.90 -8.40
N ASN A 18 1.71 -8.53 -9.61
CA ASN A 18 3.06 -8.06 -9.95
C ASN A 18 3.25 -6.54 -9.78
N ARG A 19 2.24 -5.81 -9.28
CA ARG A 19 2.30 -4.34 -9.16
C ARG A 19 2.56 -3.91 -7.73
N VAL A 20 3.56 -3.03 -7.55
CA VAL A 20 3.80 -2.33 -6.29
C VAL A 20 2.90 -1.10 -6.22
N LEU A 21 2.08 -1.04 -5.17
CA LEU A 21 1.13 0.05 -4.95
C LEU A 21 1.70 1.11 -4.01
N TYR A 22 2.41 0.66 -2.97
CA TYR A 22 3.04 1.53 -1.97
C TYR A 22 4.35 0.92 -1.46
N ARG A 23 5.31 1.80 -1.17
CA ARG A 23 6.58 1.50 -0.50
C ARG A 23 6.92 2.69 0.40
N GLY A 24 7.05 2.48 1.70
CA GLY A 24 7.43 3.55 2.64
C GLY A 24 7.51 3.07 4.09
N LYS A 25 7.81 3.98 5.03
CA LYS A 25 8.02 3.63 6.45
C LYS A 25 6.72 3.49 7.25
N GLU A 26 5.62 4.04 6.74
CA GLU A 26 4.33 3.97 7.43
C GLU A 26 3.59 2.67 7.13
N ASN A 27 2.94 2.11 8.14
CA ASN A 27 2.09 0.94 7.96
C ASN A 27 0.83 1.32 7.14
N PRO A 28 0.61 0.74 5.95
CA PRO A 28 -0.52 1.06 5.09
C PRO A 28 -1.87 0.89 5.80
N TRP A 29 -2.03 -0.14 6.63
CA TRP A 29 -3.30 -0.40 7.33
C TRP A 29 -3.66 0.64 8.38
N ARG A 30 -2.68 1.44 8.82
CA ARG A 30 -2.89 2.51 9.81
C ARG A 30 -3.12 3.87 9.16
N SER A 31 -3.00 3.98 7.84
CA SER A 31 -3.09 5.25 7.12
C SER A 31 -4.11 5.16 6.00
N THR A 32 -5.28 5.73 6.23
CA THR A 32 -6.36 5.82 5.24
C THR A 32 -5.89 6.50 3.95
N ARG A 33 -5.00 7.50 4.06
CA ARG A 33 -4.41 8.19 2.90
C ARG A 33 -3.58 7.24 2.02
N ILE A 34 -2.75 6.39 2.65
CA ILE A 34 -1.93 5.41 1.92
C ILE A 34 -2.83 4.37 1.25
N MET A 35 -3.85 3.88 1.95
CA MET A 35 -4.81 2.92 1.40
C MET A 35 -5.57 3.51 0.20
N GLN A 36 -6.09 4.74 0.33
CA GLN A 36 -6.78 5.43 -0.77
C GLN A 36 -5.86 5.65 -1.97
N SER A 37 -4.60 6.05 -1.75
CA SER A 37 -3.62 6.21 -2.84
C SER A 37 -3.35 4.89 -3.57
N ALA A 38 -3.23 3.80 -2.82
CA ALA A 38 -3.01 2.47 -3.38
C ALA A 38 -4.23 1.97 -4.17
N LEU A 39 -5.46 2.16 -3.65
CA LEU A 39 -6.70 1.82 -4.34
C LEU A 39 -6.87 2.65 -5.63
N ARG A 40 -6.55 3.95 -5.60
CA ARG A 40 -6.54 4.78 -6.82
C ARG A 40 -5.55 4.27 -7.86
N ARG A 41 -4.34 3.86 -7.45
CA ARG A 41 -3.34 3.25 -8.36
C ARG A 41 -3.79 1.92 -8.95
N GLU A 42 -4.68 1.21 -8.28
CA GLU A 42 -5.31 0.00 -8.78
C GLU A 42 -6.39 0.26 -9.82
N GLY A 43 -6.81 1.51 -10.03
CA GLY A 43 -8.02 1.82 -10.79
C GLY A 43 -9.31 1.51 -10.02
N VAL A 44 -9.20 1.09 -8.75
CA VAL A 44 -10.35 0.99 -7.86
C VAL A 44 -10.66 2.41 -7.40
N ARG A 45 -11.56 3.08 -8.12
CA ARG A 45 -12.18 4.29 -7.61
C ARG A 45 -12.88 3.90 -6.31
N SER A 46 -12.35 4.37 -5.18
CA SER A 46 -13.11 4.49 -3.95
C SER A 46 -14.30 5.38 -4.30
N VAL A 47 -15.45 4.76 -4.54
CA VAL A 47 -16.72 5.48 -4.65
C VAL A 47 -16.93 6.07 -3.26
N ALA A 48 -16.86 7.39 -3.19
CA ALA A 48 -17.17 8.17 -2.00
C ALA A 48 -18.70 8.23 -1.82
#